data_AF-A0A7S0A2J8-F1
#
_entry.id   AF-A0A7S0A2J8-F1
#
_cell.length_a   1.000
_cell.length_b   1.000
_cell.length_c   1.000
_cell.angle_alpha   90.00
_cell.angle_beta   90.00
_cell.angle_gamma   90.00
#
_symmetry.space_group_name_H-M   'P 1'
#
loop_
_entity.id
_entity.type
_entity.pdbx_description
1 polymer ?
#
loop_
_entity_poly.entity_id
_entity_poly.type
_entity_poly.pdbx_seq_one_letter_code
_entity_poly.pdbx_strand_id
1 'polypeptide(L)'
;LKFFAQTSSLACVLQGPASIVMDELVPNPDGCSGFDENPFKKGKCRNCGRLWNEHKGVIPHEIVARIVRERQKILDDQKKKGEAAREQARAKAVAKKKQTQAVEDEWFFDGSREEDVQEDSDDDMGFQMFMGHEVRTSRFQKPVKADRKPLKVVNLIDFSACDVPDVPEDRMPGFAPLASGPADQAPAPPGRPSLASMEGAMHAGGPLAIPGAARNSLPSAHALFGRVEQNDEVVQELQNEIQHLRQMLADANEERTIQVAIVQDEVLEKQQLADELARQRDQAEAQLRDAREQLSSLEARVAQSTKERDEARALAERGSLEAERSRSEAEQLRAEVERLQVEVAALQVPASEAERSHGQAQQLRTEVERLQAEVAALQAPTQLPAQGGPAPEPAGAPGFTERPAQVLEVSPSALGTILELRELCAQTQAALGCDGSRPEQGGDSAGDFEAELRSLHDAVRAAHAAAERVSSERKHLAEKLRDAEQLQSALLPVSEPMPASPITKHGISKELLRTRGMPPANEDASRHAAQAIKEIRLHAEHQLAMISKRMRTSHQAAPGEMGEASLVGSLRCANSHLRPLRC
;
A
#
# COMPACT_ATOMS: atom_id res chain seq x y z
N LEU A 1 -16.32 3.54 47.56
CA LEU A 1 -16.01 4.69 46.68
C LEU A 1 -15.00 4.31 45.58
N LYS A 2 -15.30 3.31 44.73
CA LYS A 2 -14.58 3.01 43.46
C LYS A 2 -15.50 2.17 42.57
N PHE A 3 -16.50 2.79 41.93
CA PHE A 3 -17.36 2.14 40.91
C PHE A 3 -18.14 3.23 40.16
N PHE A 4 -17.48 4.17 39.46
CA PHE A 4 -18.21 5.16 38.65
C PHE A 4 -17.43 5.79 37.48
N ALA A 5 -16.49 5.06 36.85
CA ALA A 5 -15.74 5.61 35.72
C ALA A 5 -15.57 4.59 34.58
N GLN A 6 -16.69 4.12 34.00
CA GLN A 6 -16.60 3.30 32.79
C GLN A 6 -17.88 3.26 31.92
N THR A 7 -18.61 4.38 31.79
CA THR A 7 -19.80 4.44 30.91
C THR A 7 -19.84 5.61 29.93
N SER A 8 -18.83 6.49 29.84
CA SER A 8 -18.89 7.66 28.95
C SER A 8 -18.36 7.48 27.52
N SER A 9 -17.83 6.30 27.13
CA SER A 9 -17.16 6.14 25.82
C SER A 9 -18.02 5.55 24.70
N LEU A 10 -19.30 5.24 24.94
CA LEU A 10 -20.19 4.61 23.94
C LEU A 10 -21.14 5.57 23.22
N ALA A 11 -21.07 6.88 23.48
CA ALA A 11 -21.95 7.88 22.83
C ALA A 11 -21.43 8.44 21.49
N CYS A 12 -20.20 8.11 21.05
CA CYS A 12 -19.61 8.68 19.82
C CYS A 12 -19.97 7.96 18.51
N VAL A 13 -20.65 6.80 18.53
CA VAL A 13 -20.81 5.96 17.31
C VAL A 13 -22.16 6.17 16.58
N LEU A 14 -23.01 7.10 17.05
CA LEU A 14 -24.27 7.45 16.39
C LEU A 14 -24.26 8.84 15.73
N GLN A 15 -23.09 9.33 15.32
CA GLN A 15 -23.03 10.48 14.41
C GLN A 15 -23.32 9.99 12.99
N GLY A 16 -24.58 10.11 12.57
CA GLY A 16 -24.99 9.81 11.20
C GLY A 16 -24.19 10.63 10.17
N PRO A 17 -24.18 10.22 8.89
CA PRO A 17 -23.37 10.84 7.83
C PRO A 17 -23.61 12.34 7.63
N ALA A 18 -24.72 12.88 8.13
CA ALA A 18 -24.99 14.32 8.16
C ALA A 18 -24.05 15.11 9.08
N SER A 19 -23.52 14.50 10.14
CA SER A 19 -22.62 15.15 11.11
C SER A 19 -21.25 15.47 10.50
N ILE A 20 -20.69 14.53 9.73
CA ILE A 20 -19.34 14.63 9.16
C ILE A 20 -19.27 15.77 8.12
N VAL A 21 -20.35 16.02 7.39
CA VAL A 21 -20.36 17.06 6.35
C VAL A 21 -20.46 18.48 6.94
N MET A 22 -21.00 18.64 8.15
CA MET A 22 -21.10 19.95 8.80
C MET A 22 -19.74 20.48 9.28
N ASP A 23 -18.77 19.59 9.50
CA ASP A 23 -17.41 19.94 9.90
C ASP A 23 -16.54 20.36 8.71
N GLU A 24 -16.91 19.95 7.49
CA GLU A 24 -16.24 20.33 6.23
C GLU A 24 -16.63 21.75 5.73
N LEU A 25 -17.58 22.40 6.41
CA LEU A 25 -18.00 23.77 6.06
C LEU A 25 -16.99 24.80 6.59
N VAL A 26 -16.59 25.72 5.72
CA VAL A 26 -15.72 26.86 6.06
C VAL A 26 -16.62 28.01 6.58
N PRO A 27 -16.19 28.77 7.62
CA PRO A 27 -16.92 29.94 8.10
C PRO A 27 -17.30 30.89 6.97
N ASN A 28 -18.53 31.43 7.04
CA ASN A 28 -19.04 32.38 6.06
C ASN A 28 -18.05 33.55 5.87
N PRO A 29 -17.48 33.74 4.67
CA PRO A 29 -16.65 34.90 4.42
C PRO A 29 -17.51 36.17 4.57
N ASP A 30 -17.00 37.11 5.36
CA ASP A 30 -17.73 38.30 5.81
C ASP A 30 -18.46 38.99 4.64
N GLY A 31 -19.80 38.92 4.64
CA GLY A 31 -20.64 39.68 3.71
C GLY A 31 -21.79 38.93 3.02
N CYS A 32 -21.91 37.60 3.12
CA CYS A 32 -23.06 36.90 2.55
C CYS A 32 -24.23 36.83 3.57
N SER A 33 -25.35 37.47 3.25
CA SER A 33 -26.54 37.55 4.12
C SER A 33 -27.40 36.28 4.16
N GLY A 34 -27.24 35.40 3.16
CA GLY A 34 -28.11 34.25 2.93
C GLY A 34 -27.57 33.38 1.81
N PHE A 35 -27.55 32.05 2.00
CA PHE A 35 -27.26 31.15 0.90
C PHE A 35 -28.50 30.91 0.04
N ASP A 36 -28.53 31.54 -1.13
CA ASP A 36 -29.47 31.24 -2.20
C ASP A 36 -28.77 30.41 -3.28
N GLU A 37 -29.31 29.25 -3.63
CA GLU A 37 -28.71 28.38 -4.66
C GLU A 37 -28.81 29.02 -6.05
N ASN A 38 -27.68 29.09 -6.77
CA ASN A 38 -27.66 29.65 -8.12
C ASN A 38 -28.28 28.67 -9.13
N PRO A 39 -29.38 29.03 -9.82
CA PRO A 39 -30.07 28.13 -10.75
C PRO A 39 -29.23 27.76 -11.98
N PHE A 40 -28.21 28.56 -12.31
CA PHE A 40 -27.33 28.33 -13.45
C PHE A 40 -26.03 27.59 -13.09
N LYS A 41 -25.64 27.61 -11.81
CA LYS A 41 -24.38 27.04 -11.35
C LYS A 41 -24.61 26.28 -10.04
N LYS A 42 -24.94 25.00 -10.15
CA LYS A 42 -25.14 24.10 -8.99
C LYS A 42 -23.95 24.21 -8.02
N GLY A 43 -24.27 24.33 -6.73
CA GLY A 43 -23.27 24.41 -5.66
C GLY A 43 -22.61 25.77 -5.47
N LYS A 44 -23.04 26.84 -6.17
CA LYS A 44 -22.59 28.22 -5.91
C LYS A 44 -23.73 29.06 -5.34
N CYS A 45 -23.38 29.96 -4.42
CA CYS A 45 -24.29 30.97 -3.91
C CYS A 45 -24.61 32.00 -5.00
N ARG A 46 -25.88 32.37 -5.14
CA ARG A 46 -26.35 33.42 -6.04
C ARG A 46 -25.82 34.81 -5.67
N ASN A 47 -25.66 35.08 -4.37
CA ASN A 47 -25.36 36.41 -3.85
C ASN A 47 -23.87 36.75 -3.90
N CYS A 48 -22.99 35.81 -3.60
CA CYS A 48 -21.53 36.04 -3.57
C CYS A 48 -20.75 35.23 -4.61
N GLY A 49 -21.38 34.28 -5.32
CA GLY A 49 -20.73 33.43 -6.33
C GLY A 49 -19.77 32.36 -5.77
N ARG A 50 -19.56 32.32 -4.45
CA ARG A 50 -18.71 31.32 -3.76
C ARG A 50 -19.43 29.99 -3.61
N LEU A 51 -18.65 28.94 -3.31
CA LEU A 51 -19.19 27.60 -3.14
C LEU A 51 -20.06 27.50 -1.89
N TRP A 52 -21.04 26.61 -1.91
CA TRP A 52 -21.97 26.41 -0.79
C TRP A 52 -21.24 26.01 0.50
N ASN A 53 -20.14 25.25 0.41
CA ASN A 53 -19.37 24.84 1.58
C ASN A 53 -18.68 26.00 2.32
N GLU A 54 -18.57 27.19 1.71
CA GLU A 54 -18.02 28.38 2.37
C GLU A 54 -19.04 29.15 3.22
N HIS A 55 -20.29 28.71 3.35
CA HIS A 55 -21.34 29.48 4.03
C HIS A 55 -21.77 28.87 5.38
N LYS A 56 -20.81 28.39 6.19
CA LYS A 56 -21.15 27.78 7.49
C LYS A 56 -21.99 28.73 8.35
N GLY A 57 -23.12 28.24 8.84
CA GLY A 57 -24.02 28.98 9.73
C GLY A 57 -25.12 29.79 9.04
N VAL A 58 -25.01 30.06 7.73
CA VAL A 58 -25.99 30.89 6.99
C VAL A 58 -26.83 30.06 5.99
N ILE A 59 -26.45 28.80 5.74
CA ILE A 59 -27.22 27.88 4.91
C ILE A 59 -28.33 27.21 5.75
N PRO A 60 -29.60 27.24 5.30
CA PRO A 60 -30.66 26.44 5.90
C PRO A 60 -30.30 24.95 5.90
N HIS A 61 -30.50 24.28 7.04
CA HIS A 61 -30.16 22.86 7.22
C HIS A 61 -30.80 21.95 6.15
N GLU A 62 -32.01 22.28 5.67
CA GLU A 62 -32.71 21.54 4.62
C GLU A 62 -31.95 21.52 3.29
N ILE A 63 -31.29 22.63 2.94
CA ILE A 63 -30.49 22.76 1.72
C ILE A 63 -29.22 21.91 1.84
N VAL A 64 -28.55 21.95 2.99
CA VAL A 64 -27.40 21.08 3.27
C VAL A 64 -27.81 19.61 3.16
N ALA A 65 -28.92 19.21 3.78
CA ALA A 65 -29.42 17.84 3.72
C ALA A 65 -29.80 17.42 2.29
N ARG A 66 -30.27 18.33 1.43
CA ARG A 66 -30.54 18.07 0.01
C ARG A 66 -29.24 17.86 -0.77
N ILE A 67 -28.26 18.75 -0.61
CA ILE A 67 -26.97 18.68 -1.31
C ILE A 67 -26.20 17.42 -0.89
N VAL A 68 -26.21 17.07 0.40
CA VAL A 68 -25.59 15.84 0.92
C VAL A 68 -26.25 14.59 0.31
N ARG A 69 -27.58 14.54 0.25
CA ARG A 69 -28.30 13.43 -0.40
C ARG A 69 -28.01 13.34 -1.90
N GLU A 70 -27.93 14.47 -2.61
CA GLU A 70 -27.58 14.47 -4.04
C GLU A 70 -26.13 14.02 -4.26
N ARG A 71 -25.18 14.46 -3.44
CA ARG A 71 -23.78 14.01 -3.50
C ARG A 71 -23.64 12.53 -3.18
N GLN A 72 -24.33 12.04 -2.14
CA GLN A 72 -24.35 10.62 -1.80
C GLN A 72 -24.94 9.79 -2.95
N LYS A 73 -26.05 10.24 -3.56
CA LYS A 73 -26.65 9.57 -4.71
C LYS A 73 -25.69 9.51 -5.90
N ILE A 74 -24.93 10.58 -6.17
CA ILE A 74 -23.91 10.59 -7.24
C ILE A 74 -22.81 9.56 -6.94
N LEU A 75 -22.34 9.46 -5.70
CA LEU A 75 -21.34 8.46 -5.30
C LEU A 75 -21.88 7.03 -5.42
N ASP A 76 -23.12 6.79 -4.99
CA ASP A 76 -23.77 5.48 -5.10
C ASP A 76 -24.00 5.10 -6.57
N ASP A 77 -24.40 6.04 -7.43
CA ASP A 77 -24.56 5.83 -8.86
C ASP A 77 -23.21 5.58 -9.56
N GLN A 78 -22.14 6.25 -9.14
CA GLN A 78 -20.77 5.99 -9.62
C GLN A 78 -20.30 4.59 -9.19
N LYS A 79 -20.53 4.21 -7.93
CA LYS A 79 -20.20 2.88 -7.41
C LYS A 79 -20.94 1.79 -8.18
N LYS A 80 -22.26 1.94 -8.37
CA LYS A 80 -23.08 1.01 -9.18
C LYS A 80 -22.61 0.92 -10.63
N LYS A 81 -22.24 2.05 -11.26
CA LYS A 81 -21.68 2.05 -12.61
C LYS A 81 -20.32 1.35 -12.68
N GLY A 82 -19.46 1.54 -11.67
CA GLY A 82 -18.17 0.87 -11.56
C GLY A 82 -18.32 -0.65 -11.39
N GLU A 83 -19.24 -1.10 -10.53
CA GLU A 83 -19.56 -2.51 -10.32
C GLU A 83 -20.13 -3.16 -11.60
N ALA A 84 -21.08 -2.51 -12.27
CA ALA A 84 -21.63 -2.99 -13.53
C ALA A 84 -20.56 -3.08 -14.65
N ALA A 85 -19.64 -2.11 -14.73
CA ALA A 85 -18.53 -2.15 -15.68
C ALA A 85 -17.55 -3.30 -15.37
N ARG A 86 -17.28 -3.55 -14.07
CA ARG A 86 -16.43 -4.66 -13.62
C ARG A 86 -17.05 -6.02 -13.93
N GLU A 87 -18.35 -6.18 -13.70
CA GLU A 87 -19.07 -7.41 -14.02
C GLU A 87 -19.12 -7.64 -15.54
N GLN A 88 -19.34 -6.58 -16.33
CA GLN A 88 -19.27 -6.67 -17.79
C GLN A 88 -17.87 -7.06 -18.28
N ALA A 89 -16.81 -6.55 -17.67
CA ALA A 89 -15.43 -6.93 -17.99
C ALA A 89 -15.16 -8.41 -17.64
N ARG A 90 -15.66 -8.88 -16.49
CA ARG A 90 -15.57 -10.30 -16.08
C ARG A 90 -16.34 -11.20 -17.05
N ALA A 91 -17.57 -10.83 -17.42
CA ALA A 91 -18.37 -11.58 -18.38
C ALA A 91 -17.68 -11.68 -19.74
N LYS A 92 -17.08 -10.58 -20.23
CA LYS A 92 -16.29 -10.58 -21.47
C LYS A 92 -15.03 -11.46 -21.37
N ALA A 93 -14.33 -11.44 -20.23
CA ALA A 93 -13.16 -12.30 -20.02
C ALA A 93 -13.53 -13.79 -20.01
N VAL A 94 -14.64 -14.15 -19.37
CA VAL A 94 -15.16 -15.54 -19.36
C VAL A 94 -15.63 -15.94 -20.76
N ALA A 95 -16.34 -15.07 -21.49
CA ALA A 95 -16.75 -15.34 -22.86
C ALA A 95 -15.56 -15.53 -23.80
N LYS A 96 -14.51 -14.69 -23.67
CA LYS A 96 -13.27 -14.83 -24.44
C LYS A 96 -12.56 -16.16 -24.11
N LYS A 97 -12.51 -16.55 -22.82
CA LYS A 97 -11.93 -17.84 -22.40
C LYS A 97 -12.72 -19.03 -22.97
N LYS A 98 -14.06 -18.97 -22.96
CA LYS A 98 -14.91 -20.00 -23.58
C LYS A 98 -14.72 -20.06 -25.10
N GLN A 99 -14.57 -18.92 -25.77
CA GLN A 99 -14.32 -18.88 -27.21
C GLN A 99 -12.96 -19.47 -27.59
N THR A 100 -11.91 -19.24 -26.78
CA THR A 100 -10.60 -19.86 -27.04
C THR A 100 -10.58 -21.34 -26.69
N GLN A 101 -11.33 -21.78 -25.67
CA GLN A 101 -11.40 -23.18 -25.27
C GLN A 101 -12.23 -24.03 -26.23
N ALA A 102 -13.36 -23.51 -26.74
CA ALA A 102 -14.20 -24.25 -27.68
C ALA A 102 -13.52 -24.54 -29.04
N VAL A 103 -12.57 -23.70 -29.46
CA VAL A 103 -11.79 -23.91 -30.71
C VAL A 103 -10.78 -25.07 -30.56
N GLU A 104 -10.31 -25.36 -29.34
CA GLU A 104 -9.40 -26.48 -29.09
C GLU A 104 -10.17 -27.80 -28.90
N ASP A 105 -11.41 -27.74 -28.37
CA ASP A 105 -12.27 -28.91 -28.18
C ASP A 105 -13.01 -29.35 -29.46
N GLU A 106 -13.36 -28.43 -30.38
CA GLU A 106 -13.99 -28.79 -31.67
C GLU A 106 -13.06 -29.62 -32.57
N TRP A 107 -11.74 -29.46 -32.46
CA TRP A 107 -10.80 -30.29 -33.22
C TRP A 107 -10.62 -31.69 -32.60
N PHE A 108 -10.95 -31.88 -31.33
CA PHE A 108 -10.80 -33.15 -30.62
C PHE A 108 -12.05 -34.04 -30.69
N PHE A 109 -13.24 -33.48 -30.97
CA PHE A 109 -14.51 -34.24 -31.03
C PHE A 109 -15.09 -34.46 -32.44
N ASP A 110 -14.45 -34.00 -33.53
CA ASP A 110 -14.91 -34.20 -34.92
C ASP A 110 -14.59 -35.61 -35.48
N GLY A 111 -14.38 -36.60 -34.60
CA GLY A 111 -13.92 -37.94 -34.98
C GLY A 111 -14.92 -39.08 -34.78
N SER A 112 -16.04 -38.88 -34.10
CA SER A 112 -16.91 -40.02 -33.75
C SER A 112 -18.36 -39.62 -33.46
N ARG A 113 -19.06 -39.13 -34.48
CA ARG A 113 -20.53 -39.23 -34.47
C ARG A 113 -21.00 -39.86 -35.77
N GLU A 114 -20.94 -41.19 -35.77
CA GLU A 114 -21.64 -42.02 -36.73
C GLU A 114 -23.14 -41.72 -36.71
N GLU A 115 -23.69 -41.93 -37.90
CA GLU A 115 -25.07 -41.88 -38.30
C GLU A 115 -25.99 -42.58 -37.28
N ASP A 116 -27.02 -41.89 -36.81
CA ASP A 116 -28.28 -42.58 -36.57
C ASP A 116 -29.46 -41.64 -36.84
N VAL A 117 -30.23 -42.11 -37.81
CA VAL A 117 -31.49 -41.59 -38.30
C VAL A 117 -32.56 -41.96 -37.28
N GLN A 118 -33.28 -40.97 -36.72
CA GLN A 118 -34.67 -41.22 -36.33
C GLN A 118 -35.52 -39.95 -36.42
N GLU A 119 -36.43 -40.02 -37.38
CA GLU A 119 -37.52 -39.09 -37.68
C GLU A 119 -38.63 -39.19 -36.62
N ASP A 120 -39.01 -38.05 -36.05
CA ASP A 120 -40.34 -37.68 -35.50
C ASP A 120 -40.08 -36.44 -34.61
N SER A 121 -40.86 -35.38 -34.54
CA SER A 121 -42.12 -34.96 -35.14
C SER A 121 -42.38 -33.58 -34.49
N ASP A 122 -42.79 -32.61 -35.31
CA ASP A 122 -43.55 -31.39 -34.99
C ASP A 122 -43.21 -30.57 -33.72
N ASP A 123 -42.63 -29.38 -33.93
CA ASP A 123 -43.40 -28.16 -33.60
C ASP A 123 -42.80 -26.88 -34.22
N ASP A 124 -43.64 -26.29 -35.07
CA ASP A 124 -43.55 -25.00 -35.74
C ASP A 124 -43.05 -23.84 -34.86
N MET A 125 -41.89 -23.29 -35.20
CA MET A 125 -41.65 -21.84 -35.15
C MET A 125 -40.73 -21.46 -36.31
N GLY A 126 -41.36 -21.22 -37.47
CA GLY A 126 -40.71 -20.91 -38.73
C GLY A 126 -39.63 -19.82 -38.64
N PHE A 127 -38.42 -20.20 -39.03
CA PHE A 127 -37.37 -19.26 -39.40
C PHE A 127 -37.65 -18.77 -40.83
N GLN A 128 -38.28 -17.60 -40.94
CA GLN A 128 -38.47 -16.92 -42.20
C GLN A 128 -37.12 -16.37 -42.70
N MET A 129 -36.53 -17.03 -43.70
CA MET A 129 -35.35 -16.52 -44.39
C MET A 129 -35.73 -15.29 -45.22
N PHE A 130 -35.33 -14.10 -44.77
CA PHE A 130 -35.42 -12.88 -45.56
C PHE A 130 -34.54 -13.01 -46.81
N MET A 131 -35.15 -12.98 -47.99
CA MET A 131 -34.40 -12.95 -49.24
C MET A 131 -33.79 -11.56 -49.41
N GLY A 132 -32.55 -11.48 -49.92
CA GLY A 132 -31.68 -10.30 -49.93
C GLY A 132 -32.21 -9.00 -50.58
N HIS A 133 -33.43 -8.99 -51.11
CA HIS A 133 -34.13 -7.78 -51.53
C HIS A 133 -34.95 -7.10 -50.41
N GLU A 134 -35.33 -7.81 -49.35
CA GLU A 134 -36.13 -7.28 -48.22
C GLU A 134 -35.27 -6.55 -47.17
N VAL A 135 -33.97 -6.85 -47.11
CA VAL A 135 -33.03 -6.20 -46.16
C VAL A 135 -32.73 -4.74 -46.56
N ARG A 136 -33.03 -4.31 -47.79
CA ARG A 136 -32.72 -2.94 -48.26
C ARG A 136 -33.85 -1.92 -48.09
N THR A 137 -35.08 -2.33 -47.75
CA THR A 137 -36.24 -1.43 -47.70
C THR A 137 -36.79 -1.13 -46.29
N SER A 138 -36.32 -1.77 -45.22
CA SER A 138 -36.79 -1.48 -43.86
C SER A 138 -36.07 -0.27 -43.23
N ARG A 139 -36.51 0.94 -43.61
CA ARG A 139 -36.21 2.16 -42.86
C ARG A 139 -36.79 2.05 -41.43
N PHE A 140 -35.88 2.12 -40.45
CA PHE A 140 -36.06 2.63 -39.08
C PHE A 140 -37.50 2.62 -38.52
N GLN A 141 -37.79 1.64 -37.65
CA GLN A 141 -38.78 1.85 -36.59
C GLN A 141 -38.14 1.64 -35.22
N LYS A 142 -38.37 2.63 -34.36
CA LYS A 142 -37.90 2.75 -32.97
C LYS A 142 -38.33 1.55 -32.12
N PRO A 143 -37.55 1.16 -31.11
CA PRO A 143 -37.97 0.12 -30.17
C PRO A 143 -39.13 0.63 -29.30
N VAL A 144 -40.27 -0.04 -29.40
CA VAL A 144 -41.40 0.09 -28.47
C VAL A 144 -41.05 -0.70 -27.20
N LYS A 145 -41.11 -0.02 -26.04
CA LYS A 145 -40.93 -0.62 -24.73
C LYS A 145 -42.09 -1.58 -24.44
N ALA A 146 -41.81 -2.87 -24.34
CA ALA A 146 -42.76 -3.86 -23.83
C ALA A 146 -42.47 -4.15 -22.36
N ASP A 147 -43.44 -3.87 -21.50
CA ASP A 147 -43.45 -4.22 -20.08
C ASP A 147 -43.48 -5.75 -19.92
N ARG A 148 -42.36 -6.37 -19.54
CA ARG A 148 -42.30 -7.78 -19.15
C ARG A 148 -42.44 -7.89 -17.64
N LYS A 149 -43.59 -8.40 -17.18
CA LYS A 149 -43.75 -8.87 -15.80
C LYS A 149 -42.96 -10.18 -15.61
N PRO A 150 -42.25 -10.37 -14.48
CA PRO A 150 -41.50 -11.59 -14.22
C PRO A 150 -42.44 -12.80 -14.02
N LEU A 151 -42.17 -13.88 -14.76
CA LEU A 151 -42.83 -15.18 -14.63
C LEU A 151 -42.54 -15.76 -13.24
N LYS A 152 -43.58 -16.06 -12.49
CA LYS A 152 -43.50 -16.65 -11.15
C LYS A 152 -43.56 -18.17 -11.30
N VAL A 153 -42.40 -18.83 -11.23
CA VAL A 153 -42.31 -20.29 -11.20
C VAL A 153 -42.73 -20.76 -9.81
N VAL A 154 -43.86 -21.45 -9.73
CA VAL A 154 -44.37 -22.08 -8.50
C VAL A 154 -44.06 -23.57 -8.61
N ASN A 155 -43.25 -24.10 -7.69
CA ASN A 155 -42.85 -25.49 -7.67
C ASN A 155 -44.00 -26.34 -7.12
N LEU A 156 -44.60 -27.21 -7.95
CA LEU A 156 -45.81 -27.98 -7.63
C LEU A 156 -45.55 -29.38 -7.09
N ILE A 157 -44.28 -29.74 -6.83
CA ILE A 157 -43.94 -31.07 -6.31
C ILE A 157 -43.67 -30.95 -4.81
N ASP A 158 -44.61 -31.46 -4.03
CA ASP A 158 -44.50 -31.59 -2.58
C ASP A 158 -43.75 -32.88 -2.23
N PHE A 159 -42.45 -32.76 -1.97
CA PHE A 159 -41.57 -33.88 -1.64
C PHE A 159 -41.75 -34.41 -0.20
N SER A 160 -42.64 -33.82 0.60
CA SER A 160 -42.91 -34.29 1.97
C SER A 160 -43.65 -35.63 2.04
N ALA A 161 -44.24 -36.08 0.93
CA ALA A 161 -44.93 -37.37 0.85
C ALA A 161 -44.00 -38.58 0.70
N CYS A 162 -42.68 -38.39 0.56
CA CYS A 162 -41.71 -39.47 0.33
C CYS A 162 -40.76 -39.75 1.51
N ASP A 163 -40.95 -39.11 2.68
CA ASP A 163 -40.16 -39.42 3.87
C ASP A 163 -40.69 -40.71 4.54
N VAL A 164 -40.06 -41.83 4.20
CA VAL A 164 -40.24 -43.13 4.87
C VAL A 164 -39.55 -43.06 6.23
N PRO A 165 -40.22 -43.38 7.35
CA PRO A 165 -39.62 -43.29 8.68
C PRO A 165 -38.51 -44.33 8.86
N ASP A 166 -37.32 -43.86 9.26
CA ASP A 166 -36.18 -44.70 9.62
C ASP A 166 -36.52 -45.59 10.82
N VAL A 167 -36.43 -46.90 10.60
CA VAL A 167 -36.59 -47.93 11.63
C VAL A 167 -35.39 -47.86 12.59
N PRO A 168 -35.59 -47.70 13.91
CA PRO A 168 -34.49 -47.58 14.85
C PRO A 168 -33.76 -48.92 15.00
N GLU A 169 -32.50 -48.96 14.59
CA GLU A 169 -31.60 -50.09 14.84
C GLU A 169 -31.23 -50.18 16.33
N ASP A 170 -31.55 -51.31 16.92
CA ASP A 170 -31.20 -51.71 18.28
C ASP A 170 -29.69 -52.02 18.42
N ARG A 171 -29.08 -51.39 19.42
CA ARG A 171 -27.95 -51.81 20.26
C ARG A 171 -27.09 -53.01 19.81
N MET A 172 -25.81 -52.73 19.58
CA MET A 172 -24.69 -53.68 19.80
C MET A 172 -23.67 -53.07 20.79
N PRO A 173 -23.13 -53.85 21.77
CA PRO A 173 -22.39 -53.30 22.90
C PRO A 173 -20.86 -53.36 22.74
N GLY A 174 -20.20 -52.27 23.13
CA GLY A 174 -19.03 -52.26 24.04
C GLY A 174 -17.67 -52.77 23.54
N PHE A 175 -16.77 -51.85 23.20
CA PHE A 175 -15.33 -52.03 23.39
C PHE A 175 -14.76 -50.92 24.29
N ALA A 176 -14.03 -51.33 25.32
CA ALA A 176 -13.46 -50.49 26.38
C ALA A 176 -12.18 -49.75 25.92
N PRO A 177 -11.83 -48.60 26.52
CA PRO A 177 -10.60 -47.88 26.20
C PRO A 177 -9.44 -48.33 27.10
N LEU A 178 -8.28 -48.64 26.49
CA LEU A 178 -7.02 -48.87 27.18
C LEU A 178 -6.12 -47.63 27.11
N ALA A 179 -5.83 -47.11 28.30
CA ALA A 179 -4.58 -46.57 28.82
C ALA A 179 -3.69 -45.66 27.95
N SER A 180 -3.55 -44.44 28.46
CA SER A 180 -2.51 -43.45 28.15
C SER A 180 -1.13 -43.88 28.65
N GLY A 181 -0.09 -43.59 27.85
CA GLY A 181 1.31 -43.57 28.27
C GLY A 181 2.08 -42.48 27.50
N PRO A 182 2.96 -41.68 28.14
CA PRO A 182 3.67 -40.57 27.50
C PRO A 182 5.08 -41.00 27.06
N ALA A 183 5.53 -40.56 25.88
CA ALA A 183 6.94 -40.59 25.53
C ALA A 183 7.27 -39.51 24.47
N ASP A 184 8.07 -38.54 24.91
CA ASP A 184 8.97 -37.74 24.09
C ASP A 184 9.80 -38.65 23.17
N GLN A 185 9.70 -38.46 21.86
CA GLN A 185 10.82 -38.57 20.93
C GLN A 185 10.39 -38.13 19.52
N ALA A 186 11.04 -37.08 19.02
CA ALA A 186 11.01 -36.70 17.62
C ALA A 186 11.64 -37.78 16.73
N PRO A 187 11.08 -38.05 15.53
CA PRO A 187 11.83 -38.64 14.45
C PRO A 187 11.94 -37.70 13.24
N ALA A 188 13.16 -37.70 12.68
CA ALA A 188 13.56 -37.18 11.39
C ALA A 188 12.69 -37.73 10.22
N PRO A 189 12.67 -37.07 9.05
CA PRO A 189 11.82 -37.47 7.93
C PRO A 189 12.27 -38.81 7.32
N PRO A 190 11.35 -39.74 7.00
CA PRO A 190 11.73 -40.96 6.30
C PRO A 190 12.06 -40.64 4.85
N GLY A 191 13.27 -41.06 4.46
CA GLY A 191 13.74 -41.06 3.09
C GLY A 191 12.90 -41.95 2.18
N ARG A 192 12.86 -41.53 0.91
CA ARG A 192 12.42 -42.30 -0.25
C ARG A 192 12.96 -43.74 -0.21
N PRO A 193 12.14 -44.78 -0.43
CA PRO A 193 12.65 -46.04 -0.93
C PRO A 193 12.81 -45.96 -2.46
N SER A 194 14.06 -46.15 -2.86
CA SER A 194 14.50 -46.45 -4.22
C SER A 194 13.82 -47.73 -4.71
N LEU A 195 13.08 -47.65 -5.81
CA LEU A 195 12.64 -48.80 -6.59
C LEU A 195 13.86 -49.39 -7.31
N ALA A 196 14.53 -50.32 -6.65
CA ALA A 196 15.48 -51.21 -7.28
C ALA A 196 15.31 -52.61 -6.69
N SER A 197 14.98 -53.55 -7.57
CA SER A 197 15.42 -54.94 -7.52
C SER A 197 15.10 -55.73 -6.25
N MET A 198 13.95 -56.43 -6.27
CA MET A 198 13.84 -57.77 -5.66
C MET A 198 12.91 -58.63 -6.53
N GLU A 199 13.48 -59.19 -7.60
CA GLU A 199 13.06 -60.52 -8.04
C GLU A 199 13.55 -61.53 -7.01
N GLY A 200 12.65 -62.38 -6.54
CA GLY A 200 13.00 -63.57 -5.76
C GLY A 200 12.54 -63.52 -4.32
N ALA A 201 11.46 -64.26 -4.04
CA ALA A 201 11.39 -65.29 -3.01
C ALA A 201 9.99 -65.38 -2.37
N MET A 202 9.34 -66.49 -2.68
CA MET A 202 8.62 -67.32 -1.71
C MET A 202 7.41 -66.68 -1.02
N HIS A 203 6.20 -67.04 -1.45
CA HIS A 203 5.20 -67.59 -0.54
C HIS A 203 4.41 -68.67 -1.27
N ALA A 204 4.92 -69.89 -1.12
CA ALA A 204 4.19 -71.12 -1.32
C ALA A 204 3.02 -71.16 -0.31
N GLY A 205 1.84 -70.75 -0.77
CA GLY A 205 0.58 -71.04 -0.10
C GLY A 205 0.24 -72.50 -0.34
N GLY A 206 0.35 -73.32 0.71
CA GLY A 206 0.19 -74.76 0.65
C GLY A 206 -1.22 -75.20 0.23
N PRO A 207 -1.34 -76.40 -0.36
CA PRO A 207 -2.63 -77.00 -0.62
C PRO A 207 -3.28 -77.36 0.72
N LEU A 208 -4.44 -76.78 1.00
CA LEU A 208 -5.31 -77.24 2.09
C LEU A 208 -5.67 -78.70 1.81
N ALA A 209 -5.03 -79.59 2.54
CA ALA A 209 -5.37 -80.99 2.65
C ALA A 209 -6.77 -81.10 3.26
N ILE A 210 -7.74 -81.53 2.45
CA ILE A 210 -9.05 -81.95 2.93
C ILE A 210 -8.84 -83.28 3.69
N PRO A 211 -9.24 -83.38 4.97
CA PRO A 211 -9.09 -84.62 5.73
C PRO A 211 -10.05 -85.68 5.16
N GLY A 212 -9.51 -86.89 4.96
CA GLY A 212 -10.29 -88.05 4.59
C GLY A 212 -11.39 -88.35 5.60
N ALA A 213 -12.61 -88.48 5.10
CA ALA A 213 -13.73 -89.04 5.83
C ALA A 213 -14.44 -90.08 4.95
N ALA A 214 -14.46 -91.30 5.47
CA ALA A 214 -15.42 -92.37 5.19
C ALA A 214 -15.58 -92.83 3.73
N ARG A 215 -14.80 -93.87 3.41
CA ARG A 215 -15.17 -94.94 2.49
C ARG A 215 -16.54 -95.52 2.89
N ASN A 216 -17.62 -95.07 2.26
CA ASN A 216 -18.88 -95.81 2.24
C ASN A 216 -18.98 -96.53 0.88
N SER A 217 -18.68 -97.83 0.92
CA SER A 217 -19.04 -98.79 -0.12
C SER A 217 -20.56 -98.79 -0.32
N LEU A 218 -21.02 -98.21 -1.43
CA LEU A 218 -22.37 -98.40 -1.91
C LEU A 218 -22.42 -99.63 -2.84
N PRO A 219 -23.49 -100.43 -2.77
CA PRO A 219 -23.61 -101.66 -3.54
C PRO A 219 -23.87 -101.38 -5.01
N SER A 220 -23.19 -102.16 -5.84
CA SER A 220 -23.40 -102.32 -7.28
C SER A 220 -24.86 -102.70 -7.57
N ALA A 221 -25.64 -101.73 -8.04
CA ALA A 221 -27.01 -101.93 -8.53
C ALA A 221 -27.01 -102.09 -10.06
N HIS A 222 -26.46 -103.21 -10.54
CA HIS A 222 -26.59 -103.68 -11.92
C HIS A 222 -27.89 -104.48 -12.09
N ALA A 223 -29.06 -103.83 -12.07
CA ALA A 223 -30.32 -104.48 -12.47
C ALA A 223 -31.48 -103.49 -12.72
N LEU A 224 -31.34 -102.56 -13.68
CA LEU A 224 -32.46 -101.79 -14.26
C LEU A 224 -32.09 -101.21 -15.64
N PHE A 225 -31.44 -102.02 -16.49
CA PHE A 225 -31.22 -101.70 -17.90
C PHE A 225 -32.45 -102.12 -18.71
N GLY A 226 -33.42 -101.20 -18.80
CA GLY A 226 -34.68 -101.43 -19.51
C GLY A 226 -35.35 -100.14 -19.98
N ARG A 227 -34.56 -99.14 -20.44
CA ARG A 227 -34.98 -97.99 -21.27
C ARG A 227 -33.74 -97.18 -21.63
N VAL A 228 -33.08 -97.54 -22.74
CA VAL A 228 -31.84 -96.86 -23.19
C VAL A 228 -32.15 -95.75 -24.22
N GLU A 229 -33.29 -95.79 -24.90
CA GLU A 229 -33.63 -94.84 -25.96
C GLU A 229 -34.21 -93.49 -25.47
N GLN A 230 -34.51 -93.33 -24.18
CA GLN A 230 -34.91 -92.03 -23.59
C GLN A 230 -33.72 -91.25 -22.98
N ASN A 231 -32.52 -91.82 -22.97
CA ASN A 231 -31.35 -91.16 -22.37
C ASN A 231 -30.67 -90.17 -23.32
N ASP A 232 -30.78 -90.35 -24.64
CA ASP A 232 -30.09 -89.49 -25.60
C ASP A 232 -30.69 -88.07 -25.62
N GLU A 233 -32.02 -87.94 -25.48
CA GLU A 233 -32.69 -86.64 -25.34
C GLU A 233 -32.26 -85.91 -24.06
N VAL A 234 -32.22 -86.62 -22.93
CA VAL A 234 -31.78 -86.07 -21.64
C VAL A 234 -30.30 -85.67 -21.69
N VAL A 235 -29.45 -86.46 -22.36
CA VAL A 235 -28.04 -86.12 -22.55
C VAL A 235 -27.89 -84.89 -23.43
N GLN A 236 -28.70 -84.74 -24.48
CA GLN A 236 -28.67 -83.57 -25.36
C GLN A 236 -29.19 -82.30 -24.65
N GLU A 237 -30.26 -82.40 -23.85
CA GLU A 237 -30.74 -81.30 -23.01
C GLU A 237 -29.69 -80.86 -21.99
N LEU A 238 -29.04 -81.80 -21.31
CA LEU A 238 -27.95 -81.49 -20.39
C LEU A 238 -26.74 -80.86 -21.11
N GLN A 239 -26.41 -81.29 -22.33
CA GLN A 239 -25.35 -80.66 -23.12
C GLN A 239 -25.71 -79.22 -23.51
N ASN A 240 -26.95 -78.96 -23.91
CA ASN A 240 -27.43 -77.62 -24.22
C ASN A 240 -27.42 -76.72 -22.97
N GLU A 241 -27.84 -77.24 -21.81
CA GLU A 241 -27.77 -76.51 -20.55
C GLU A 241 -26.32 -76.22 -20.15
N ILE A 242 -25.40 -77.17 -20.31
CA ILE A 242 -23.96 -76.94 -20.08
C ILE A 242 -23.43 -75.85 -21.01
N GLN A 243 -23.82 -75.82 -22.28
CA GLN A 243 -23.42 -74.76 -23.21
C GLN A 243 -24.00 -73.40 -22.82
N HIS A 244 -25.28 -73.35 -22.44
CA HIS A 244 -25.94 -72.14 -21.95
C HIS A 244 -25.27 -71.60 -20.68
N LEU A 245 -25.01 -72.45 -19.68
CA LEU A 245 -24.28 -72.08 -18.47
C LEU A 245 -22.86 -71.57 -18.78
N ARG A 246 -22.17 -72.17 -19.76
CA ARG A 246 -20.85 -71.69 -20.21
C ARG A 246 -20.95 -70.30 -20.87
N GLN A 247 -21.97 -70.06 -21.68
CA GLN A 247 -22.21 -68.75 -22.27
C GLN A 247 -22.48 -67.70 -21.20
N MET A 248 -23.37 -67.99 -20.24
CA MET A 248 -23.64 -67.07 -19.13
C MET A 248 -22.40 -66.76 -18.30
N LEU A 249 -21.51 -67.73 -18.07
CA LEU A 249 -20.23 -67.49 -17.38
C LEU A 249 -19.26 -66.65 -18.22
N ALA A 250 -19.26 -66.81 -19.55
CA ALA A 250 -18.47 -65.98 -20.45
C ALA A 250 -18.96 -64.52 -20.41
N ASP A 251 -20.26 -64.31 -20.58
CA ASP A 251 -20.90 -62.98 -20.55
C ASP A 251 -20.67 -62.28 -19.20
N ALA A 252 -20.80 -63.00 -18.08
CA ALA A 252 -20.54 -62.44 -16.75
C ALA A 252 -19.06 -62.04 -16.54
N ASN A 253 -18.11 -62.75 -17.17
CA ASN A 253 -16.70 -62.37 -17.13
C ASN A 253 -16.41 -61.18 -18.03
N GLU A 254 -17.07 -61.08 -19.19
CA GLU A 254 -16.99 -59.92 -20.06
C GLU A 254 -17.55 -58.66 -19.37
N GLU A 255 -18.72 -58.76 -18.74
CA GLU A 255 -19.32 -57.65 -17.97
C GLU A 255 -18.39 -57.16 -16.85
N ARG A 256 -17.78 -58.07 -16.09
CA ARG A 256 -16.79 -57.72 -15.07
C ARG A 256 -15.56 -57.04 -15.67
N THR A 257 -15.11 -57.48 -16.84
CA THR A 257 -13.98 -56.87 -17.54
C THR A 257 -14.30 -55.43 -17.93
N ILE A 258 -15.51 -55.19 -18.45
CA ILE A 258 -16.00 -53.84 -18.79
C ILE A 258 -16.10 -52.97 -17.53
N GLN A 259 -16.68 -53.48 -16.44
CA GLN A 259 -16.77 -52.73 -15.18
C GLN A 259 -15.40 -52.34 -14.62
N VAL A 260 -14.41 -53.25 -14.68
CA VAL A 260 -13.04 -52.95 -14.26
C VAL A 260 -12.40 -51.88 -15.16
N ALA A 261 -12.61 -51.94 -16.47
CA ALA A 261 -12.11 -50.93 -17.40
C ALA A 261 -12.68 -49.53 -17.08
N ILE A 262 -14.00 -49.43 -16.86
CA ILE A 262 -14.66 -48.16 -16.50
C ILE A 262 -14.07 -47.59 -15.20
N VAL A 263 -13.89 -48.43 -14.17
CA VAL A 263 -13.31 -47.97 -12.90
C VAL A 263 -11.84 -47.55 -13.07
N GLN A 264 -11.08 -48.22 -13.93
CA GLN A 264 -9.69 -47.82 -14.23
C GLN A 264 -9.64 -46.45 -14.91
N ASP A 265 -10.51 -46.20 -15.89
CA ASP A 265 -10.61 -44.91 -16.56
C ASP A 265 -11.00 -43.79 -15.57
N GLU A 266 -12.00 -44.03 -14.71
CA GLU A 266 -12.37 -43.07 -13.67
C GLU A 266 -11.21 -42.77 -12.69
N VAL A 267 -10.42 -43.78 -12.33
CA VAL A 267 -9.26 -43.61 -11.44
C VAL A 267 -8.17 -42.80 -12.15
N LEU A 268 -7.95 -43.03 -13.45
CA LEU A 268 -6.99 -42.27 -14.24
C LEU A 268 -7.41 -40.79 -14.37
N GLU A 269 -8.69 -40.51 -14.64
CA GLU A 269 -9.21 -39.14 -14.67
C GLU A 269 -9.05 -38.42 -13.33
N LYS A 270 -9.39 -39.10 -12.22
CA LYS A 270 -9.21 -38.56 -10.87
C LYS A 270 -7.73 -38.32 -10.55
N GLN A 271 -6.84 -39.20 -11.01
CA GLN A 271 -5.39 -39.03 -10.84
C GLN A 271 -4.89 -37.81 -11.62
N GLN A 272 -5.33 -37.62 -12.86
CA GLN A 272 -4.98 -36.43 -13.65
C GLN A 272 -5.48 -35.15 -13.00
N LEU A 273 -6.72 -35.15 -12.48
CA LEU A 273 -7.28 -34.00 -11.77
C LEU A 273 -6.49 -33.69 -10.48
N ALA A 274 -6.07 -34.72 -9.74
CA ALA A 274 -5.24 -34.56 -8.55
C ALA A 274 -3.87 -33.95 -8.89
N ASP A 275 -3.23 -34.41 -9.97
CA ASP A 275 -1.95 -33.89 -10.44
C ASP A 275 -2.06 -32.42 -10.89
N GLU A 276 -3.16 -32.05 -11.56
CA GLU A 276 -3.43 -30.66 -11.95
C GLU A 276 -3.66 -29.75 -10.73
N LEU A 277 -4.46 -30.20 -9.76
CA LEU A 277 -4.65 -29.45 -8.51
C LEU A 277 -3.35 -29.31 -7.72
N ALA A 278 -2.48 -30.33 -7.73
CA ALA A 278 -1.15 -30.24 -7.13
C ALA A 278 -0.27 -29.19 -7.82
N ARG A 279 -0.28 -29.13 -9.16
CA ARG A 279 0.42 -28.07 -9.93
C ARG A 279 -0.12 -26.68 -9.58
N GLN A 280 -1.43 -26.52 -9.47
CA GLN A 280 -2.05 -25.24 -9.12
C GLN A 280 -1.68 -24.80 -7.70
N ARG A 281 -1.63 -25.72 -6.74
CA ARG A 281 -1.14 -25.45 -5.38
C ARG A 281 0.31 -24.98 -5.40
N ASP A 282 1.19 -25.69 -6.10
CA ASP A 282 2.61 -25.35 -6.17
C ASP A 282 2.84 -23.97 -6.83
N GLN A 283 2.05 -23.63 -7.85
CA GLN A 283 2.07 -22.31 -8.48
C GLN A 283 1.60 -21.21 -7.51
N ALA A 284 0.51 -21.43 -6.77
CA ALA A 284 0.01 -20.50 -5.78
C ALA A 284 1.01 -20.30 -4.62
N GLU A 285 1.67 -21.37 -4.17
CA GLU A 285 2.71 -21.32 -3.14
C GLU A 285 3.96 -20.57 -3.61
N ALA A 286 4.35 -20.71 -4.88
CA ALA A 286 5.41 -19.90 -5.48
C ALA A 286 5.04 -18.40 -5.49
N GLN A 287 3.82 -18.06 -5.93
CA GLN A 287 3.33 -16.67 -5.91
C GLN A 287 3.29 -16.08 -4.48
N LEU A 288 2.89 -16.87 -3.48
CA LEU A 288 2.90 -16.44 -2.09
C LEU A 288 4.32 -16.22 -1.54
N ARG A 289 5.30 -17.03 -1.97
CA ARG A 289 6.71 -16.80 -1.62
C ARG A 289 7.22 -15.50 -2.23
N ASP A 290 7.01 -15.28 -3.52
CA ASP A 290 7.42 -14.05 -4.22
C ASP A 290 6.79 -12.80 -3.58
N ALA A 291 5.49 -12.86 -3.25
CA ALA A 291 4.79 -11.76 -2.58
C ALA A 291 5.36 -11.47 -1.18
N ARG A 292 5.74 -12.51 -0.42
CA ARG A 292 6.39 -12.35 0.89
C ARG A 292 7.78 -11.73 0.77
N GLU A 293 8.56 -12.12 -0.23
CA GLU A 293 9.86 -11.51 -0.51
C GLU A 293 9.73 -10.02 -0.91
N GLN A 294 8.72 -9.69 -1.72
CA GLN A 294 8.40 -8.30 -2.06
C GLN A 294 8.00 -7.48 -0.83
N LEU A 295 7.18 -8.03 0.07
CA LEU A 295 6.83 -7.37 1.33
C LEU A 295 8.07 -7.14 2.22
N SER A 296 8.91 -8.15 2.37
CA SER A 296 10.17 -8.02 3.13
C SER A 296 11.09 -6.95 2.54
N SER A 297 11.17 -6.83 1.22
CA SER A 297 11.95 -5.80 0.53
C SER A 297 11.37 -4.39 0.76
N LEU A 298 10.04 -4.25 0.70
CA LEU A 298 9.36 -2.98 0.98
C LEU A 298 9.52 -2.57 2.44
N GLU A 299 9.42 -3.50 3.39
CA GLU A 299 9.66 -3.24 4.82
C GLU A 299 11.09 -2.75 5.06
N ALA A 300 12.09 -3.37 4.41
CA ALA A 300 13.48 -2.92 4.49
C ALA A 300 13.67 -1.50 3.92
N ARG A 301 13.00 -1.17 2.79
CA ARG A 301 13.02 0.17 2.20
C ARG A 301 12.35 1.22 3.09
N VAL A 302 11.22 0.87 3.73
CA VAL A 302 10.54 1.76 4.68
C VAL A 302 11.44 2.00 5.90
N ALA A 303 12.05 0.94 6.45
CA ALA A 303 12.99 1.07 7.57
C ALA A 303 14.19 1.96 7.22
N GLN A 304 14.75 1.81 6.01
CA GLN A 304 15.82 2.67 5.53
C GLN A 304 15.36 4.13 5.40
N SER A 305 14.21 4.37 4.78
CA SER A 305 13.68 5.74 4.63
C SER A 305 13.38 6.40 5.97
N THR A 306 12.89 5.64 6.97
CA THR A 306 12.71 6.17 8.32
C THR A 306 14.02 6.56 8.97
N LYS A 307 15.08 5.75 8.79
CA LYS A 307 16.42 6.06 9.30
C LYS A 307 16.98 7.34 8.65
N GLU A 308 16.87 7.46 7.33
CA GLU A 308 17.30 8.68 6.60
C GLU A 308 16.54 9.93 7.06
N ARG A 309 15.23 9.80 7.33
CA ARG A 309 14.42 10.91 7.88
C ARG A 309 14.85 11.31 9.29
N ASP A 310 15.16 10.33 10.15
CA ASP A 310 15.62 10.59 11.51
C ASP A 310 17.03 11.23 11.51
N GLU A 311 17.91 10.77 10.63
CA GLU A 311 19.23 11.38 10.41
C GLU A 311 19.11 12.82 9.90
N ALA A 312 18.24 13.06 8.91
CA ALA A 312 17.96 14.41 8.40
C ALA A 312 17.39 15.32 9.50
N ARG A 313 16.49 14.79 10.35
CA ARG A 313 15.95 15.53 11.50
C ARG A 313 17.04 15.88 12.52
N ALA A 314 17.93 14.95 12.83
CA ALA A 314 19.06 15.18 13.74
C ALA A 314 20.06 16.21 13.19
N LEU A 315 20.31 16.21 11.88
CA LEU A 315 21.14 17.22 11.22
C LEU A 315 20.47 18.60 11.26
N ALA A 316 19.16 18.68 11.02
CA ALA A 316 18.41 19.93 11.10
C ALA A 316 18.40 20.50 12.53
N GLU A 317 18.25 19.65 13.56
CA GLU A 317 18.32 20.05 14.96
C GLU A 317 19.71 20.58 15.33
N ARG A 318 20.77 19.90 14.88
CA ARG A 318 22.16 20.37 15.06
C ARG A 318 22.39 21.72 14.38
N GLY A 319 21.93 21.89 13.14
CA GLY A 319 22.03 23.16 12.43
C GLY A 319 21.26 24.29 13.12
N SER A 320 20.11 24.00 13.71
CA SER A 320 19.35 24.98 14.51
C SER A 320 20.12 25.44 15.75
N LEU A 321 20.75 24.51 16.48
CA LEU A 321 21.56 24.82 17.66
C LEU A 321 22.81 25.62 17.30
N GLU A 322 23.47 25.29 16.19
CA GLU A 322 24.62 26.05 15.68
C GLU A 322 24.21 27.46 15.25
N ALA A 323 23.09 27.60 14.54
CA ALA A 323 22.55 28.91 14.17
C ALA A 323 22.17 29.74 15.40
N GLU A 324 21.64 29.13 16.46
CA GLU A 324 21.35 29.81 17.73
C GLU A 324 22.64 30.28 18.41
N ARG A 325 23.68 29.44 18.42
CA ARG A 325 25.00 29.81 18.92
C ARG A 325 25.57 31.00 18.17
N SER A 326 25.57 30.96 16.84
CA SER A 326 26.06 32.09 16.02
C SER A 326 25.24 33.37 16.22
N ARG A 327 23.92 33.27 16.42
CA ARG A 327 23.09 34.43 16.80
C ARG A 327 23.52 35.02 18.14
N SER A 328 23.73 34.17 19.16
CA SER A 328 24.17 34.63 20.48
C SER A 328 25.57 35.27 20.46
N GLU A 329 26.49 34.72 19.67
CA GLU A 329 27.83 35.29 19.47
C GLU A 329 27.76 36.64 18.74
N ALA A 330 26.90 36.76 17.71
CA ALA A 330 26.68 38.02 17.01
C ALA A 330 26.05 39.09 17.92
N GLU A 331 25.13 38.71 18.80
CA GLU A 331 24.54 39.61 19.81
C GLU A 331 25.59 40.08 20.83
N GLN A 332 26.44 39.17 21.31
CA GLN A 332 27.55 39.51 22.21
C GLN A 332 28.53 40.50 21.57
N LEU A 333 28.94 40.25 20.32
CA LEU A 333 29.81 41.15 19.57
C LEU A 333 29.17 42.52 19.33
N ARG A 334 27.85 42.58 19.06
CA ARG A 334 27.12 43.84 18.93
C ARG A 334 27.12 44.64 20.24
N ALA A 335 26.86 43.98 21.37
CA ALA A 335 26.90 44.61 22.68
C ALA A 335 28.33 45.10 23.04
N GLU A 336 29.37 44.35 22.65
CA GLU A 336 30.76 44.77 22.83
C GLU A 336 31.11 45.99 21.95
N VAL A 337 30.68 46.02 20.69
CA VAL A 337 30.85 47.18 19.81
C VAL A 337 30.14 48.41 20.40
N GLU A 338 28.92 48.27 20.91
CA GLU A 338 28.19 49.35 21.57
C GLU A 338 28.94 49.87 22.81
N ARG A 339 29.45 48.96 23.65
CA ARG A 339 30.29 49.32 24.82
C ARG A 339 31.52 50.12 24.41
N LEU A 340 32.26 49.65 23.40
CA LEU A 340 33.45 50.34 22.90
C LEU A 340 33.12 51.69 22.25
N GLN A 341 31.97 51.81 21.57
CA GLN A 341 31.50 53.09 21.04
C GLN A 341 31.23 54.10 22.16
N VAL A 342 30.60 53.67 23.26
CA VAL A 342 30.41 54.52 24.44
C VAL A 342 31.75 54.94 25.05
N GLU A 343 32.71 54.01 25.15
CA GLU A 343 34.06 54.32 25.66
C GLU A 343 34.82 55.31 24.77
N VAL A 344 34.77 55.13 23.44
CA VAL A 344 35.35 56.08 22.48
C VAL A 344 34.69 57.45 22.58
N ALA A 345 33.36 57.51 22.69
CA ALA A 345 32.64 58.77 22.87
C ALA A 345 33.04 59.46 24.20
N ALA A 346 33.21 58.69 25.28
CA ALA A 346 33.66 59.20 26.57
C ALA A 346 35.10 59.75 26.51
N LEU A 347 35.99 59.14 25.72
CA LEU A 347 37.37 59.62 25.50
C LEU A 347 37.46 60.81 24.53
N GLN A 348 36.49 60.97 23.62
CA GLN A 348 36.42 62.13 22.72
C GLN A 348 36.10 63.43 23.47
N VAL A 349 35.33 63.38 24.57
CA VAL A 349 35.03 64.57 25.40
C VAL A 349 36.30 65.23 25.94
N PRO A 350 37.18 64.56 26.71
CA PRO A 350 38.40 65.17 27.23
C PRO A 350 39.39 65.52 26.12
N ALA A 351 39.41 64.79 25.00
CA ALA A 351 40.22 65.18 23.83
C ALA A 351 39.77 66.54 23.26
N SER A 352 38.46 66.76 23.11
CA SER A 352 37.92 68.05 22.66
C SER A 352 38.14 69.18 23.67
N GLU A 353 38.13 68.88 24.98
CA GLU A 353 38.49 69.85 26.04
C GLU A 353 39.99 70.17 26.05
N ALA A 354 40.84 69.17 25.78
CA ALA A 354 42.27 69.36 25.60
C ALA A 354 42.57 70.24 24.38
N GLU A 355 41.86 70.04 23.26
CA GLU A 355 41.98 70.91 22.08
C GLU A 355 41.53 72.36 22.37
N ARG A 356 40.41 72.54 23.10
CA ARG A 356 39.95 73.89 23.52
C ARG A 356 40.95 74.56 24.45
N SER A 357 41.47 73.85 25.44
CA SER A 357 42.48 74.39 26.37
C SER A 357 43.80 74.67 25.65
N HIS A 358 44.20 73.86 24.67
CA HIS A 358 45.34 74.14 23.80
C HIS A 358 45.11 75.40 22.95
N GLY A 359 43.93 75.58 22.37
CA GLY A 359 43.55 76.80 21.65
C GLY A 359 43.60 78.05 22.54
N GLN A 360 43.09 77.98 23.78
CA GLN A 360 43.20 79.06 24.76
C GLN A 360 44.67 79.35 25.13
N ALA A 361 45.48 78.31 25.33
CA ALA A 361 46.91 78.46 25.62
C ALA A 361 47.67 79.11 24.44
N GLN A 362 47.33 78.77 23.19
CA GLN A 362 47.88 79.43 22.01
C GLN A 362 47.47 80.91 21.94
N GLN A 363 46.19 81.24 22.18
CA GLN A 363 45.73 82.63 22.24
C GLN A 363 46.50 83.43 23.29
N LEU A 364 46.65 82.89 24.51
CA LEU A 364 47.44 83.53 25.56
C LEU A 364 48.91 83.71 25.16
N ARG A 365 49.52 82.73 24.47
CA ARG A 365 50.89 82.89 23.94
C ARG A 365 51.00 84.02 22.92
N THR A 366 50.05 84.11 21.98
CA THR A 366 50.03 85.21 21.01
C THR A 366 49.80 86.57 21.67
N GLU A 367 48.98 86.63 22.73
CA GLU A 367 48.76 87.84 23.53
C GLU A 367 50.06 88.25 24.26
N VAL A 368 50.77 87.29 24.85
CA VAL A 368 52.07 87.51 25.50
C VAL A 368 53.10 88.01 24.48
N GLU A 369 53.20 87.40 23.30
CA GLU A 369 54.08 87.86 22.22
C GLU A 369 53.71 89.28 21.75
N ARG A 370 52.41 89.58 21.59
CA ARG A 370 51.92 90.93 21.24
C ARG A 370 52.35 91.95 22.29
N LEU A 371 52.13 91.67 23.57
CA LEU A 371 52.51 92.55 24.66
C LEU A 371 54.03 92.71 24.77
N GLN A 372 54.79 91.63 24.54
CA GLN A 372 56.25 91.70 24.48
C GLN A 372 56.74 92.57 23.30
N ALA A 373 56.12 92.45 22.13
CA ALA A 373 56.42 93.30 20.99
C ALA A 373 56.05 94.78 21.26
N GLU A 374 54.94 95.03 21.95
CA GLU A 374 54.52 96.37 22.38
C GLU A 374 55.52 96.97 23.39
N VAL A 375 55.98 96.20 24.37
CA VAL A 375 57.06 96.60 25.30
C VAL A 375 58.37 96.85 24.56
N ALA A 376 58.74 95.99 23.61
CA ALA A 376 59.95 96.16 22.81
C ALA A 376 59.88 97.41 21.92
N ALA A 377 58.71 97.71 21.33
CA ALA A 377 58.47 98.92 20.56
C ALA A 377 58.57 100.19 21.42
N LEU A 378 58.11 100.14 22.68
CA LEU A 378 58.27 101.21 23.65
C LEU A 378 59.72 101.38 24.15
N GLN A 379 60.57 100.35 24.02
CA GLN A 379 61.97 100.37 24.41
C GLN A 379 62.95 100.66 23.26
N ALA A 380 62.48 100.77 22.02
CA ALA A 380 63.33 100.95 20.84
C ALA A 380 63.51 102.45 20.49
N PRO A 381 64.74 103.00 20.50
CA PRO A 381 65.01 104.34 20.00
C PRO A 381 64.92 104.40 18.47
N THR A 382 64.25 105.46 18.00
CA THR A 382 63.96 105.80 16.60
C THR A 382 65.22 105.84 15.72
N GLN A 383 65.31 104.93 14.74
CA GLN A 383 66.09 105.11 13.51
C GLN A 383 65.33 104.52 12.29
N LEU A 384 65.09 105.38 11.29
CA LEU A 384 64.89 105.04 9.86
C LEU A 384 66.24 104.58 9.25
N PRO A 385 66.37 103.98 8.03
CA PRO A 385 65.44 103.88 6.89
C PRO A 385 65.48 102.52 6.09
N ALA A 386 64.78 102.48 4.93
CA ALA A 386 65.20 101.88 3.63
C ALA A 386 64.62 100.52 3.11
N GLN A 387 63.84 100.65 2.02
CA GLN A 387 63.81 99.92 0.73
C GLN A 387 63.76 98.37 0.61
N GLY A 388 62.84 97.89 -0.24
CA GLY A 388 62.94 96.65 -1.03
C GLY A 388 61.58 96.01 -1.39
N GLY A 389 61.25 95.84 -2.68
CA GLY A 389 60.01 95.14 -3.15
C GLY A 389 60.19 93.61 -3.27
N PRO A 390 59.50 92.87 -4.16
CA PRO A 390 58.22 93.11 -4.86
C PRO A 390 57.17 91.99 -4.57
N ALA A 391 55.98 92.17 -5.13
CA ALA A 391 54.87 91.22 -5.18
C ALA A 391 55.21 89.89 -5.91
N PRO A 392 54.45 88.81 -5.61
CA PRO A 392 53.98 87.93 -6.67
C PRO A 392 52.46 87.72 -6.66
N GLU A 393 51.96 87.72 -7.89
CA GLU A 393 50.63 87.41 -8.37
C GLU A 393 50.24 85.92 -8.22
N PRO A 394 48.95 85.58 -8.45
CA PRO A 394 48.33 84.31 -8.13
C PRO A 394 48.46 83.30 -9.28
N ALA A 395 48.91 82.08 -8.99
CA ALA A 395 48.83 80.99 -9.96
C ALA A 395 48.81 79.64 -9.24
N GLY A 396 47.75 78.88 -9.45
CA GLY A 396 47.66 77.53 -8.93
C GLY A 396 46.25 76.95 -8.96
N ALA A 397 45.64 76.91 -10.14
CA ALA A 397 44.53 75.99 -10.39
C ALA A 397 45.04 74.54 -10.22
N PRO A 398 44.40 73.67 -9.42
CA PRO A 398 44.53 72.25 -9.61
C PRO A 398 43.48 71.80 -10.63
N GLY A 399 43.97 71.00 -11.58
CA GLY A 399 43.26 70.63 -12.80
C GLY A 399 41.95 69.90 -12.57
N PHE A 400 41.13 69.98 -13.61
CA PHE A 400 40.18 68.96 -14.01
C PHE A 400 40.86 67.59 -13.90
N THR A 401 40.65 66.90 -12.78
CA THR A 401 40.96 65.47 -12.68
C THR A 401 39.85 64.78 -13.46
N GLU A 402 40.24 64.12 -14.54
CA GLU A 402 39.43 63.11 -15.22
C GLU A 402 38.71 62.31 -14.14
N ARG A 403 37.38 62.34 -14.18
CA ARG A 403 36.54 61.40 -13.45
C ARG A 403 36.96 60.02 -13.96
N PRO A 404 37.71 59.21 -13.19
CA PRO A 404 38.01 57.85 -13.63
C PRO A 404 36.65 57.20 -13.82
N ALA A 405 36.47 56.51 -14.95
CA ALA A 405 35.35 55.60 -15.14
C ALA A 405 35.23 54.83 -13.83
N GLN A 406 34.14 55.06 -13.09
CA GLN A 406 33.88 54.38 -11.85
C GLN A 406 33.74 52.91 -12.23
N VAL A 407 34.86 52.19 -12.15
CA VAL A 407 34.86 50.75 -11.98
C VAL A 407 34.00 50.59 -10.74
N LEU A 408 32.75 50.19 -10.95
CA LEU A 408 31.83 49.81 -9.89
C LEU A 408 32.50 48.64 -9.21
N GLU A 409 33.34 48.92 -8.22
CA GLU A 409 33.91 47.92 -7.35
C GLU A 409 32.71 47.25 -6.68
N VAL A 410 32.40 46.06 -7.17
CA VAL A 410 31.35 45.22 -6.62
C VAL A 410 31.73 44.98 -5.17
N SER A 411 30.86 45.41 -4.25
CA SER A 411 31.16 45.29 -2.84
C SER A 411 31.45 43.81 -2.51
N PRO A 412 32.46 43.51 -1.68
CA PRO A 412 32.81 42.13 -1.31
C PRO A 412 31.62 41.34 -0.76
N SER A 413 30.66 42.04 -0.16
CA SER A 413 29.41 41.45 0.32
C SER A 413 28.55 40.88 -0.80
N ALA A 414 28.48 41.54 -1.96
CA ALA A 414 27.69 41.07 -3.10
C ALA A 414 28.29 39.81 -3.75
N LEU A 415 29.63 39.71 -3.81
CA LEU A 415 30.31 38.50 -4.24
C LEU A 415 30.04 37.33 -3.29
N GLY A 416 30.05 37.58 -1.97
CA GLY A 416 29.67 36.58 -0.97
C GLY A 416 28.26 36.03 -1.20
N THR A 417 27.28 36.90 -1.48
CA THR A 417 25.89 36.45 -1.70
C THR A 417 25.74 35.61 -2.97
N ILE A 418 26.50 35.92 -4.02
CA ILE A 418 26.48 35.16 -5.27
C ILE A 418 27.06 33.76 -5.09
N LEU A 419 28.13 33.62 -4.28
CA LEU A 419 28.69 32.32 -3.94
C LEU A 419 27.73 31.48 -3.10
N GLU A 420 27.08 32.08 -2.10
CA GLU A 420 26.05 31.41 -1.29
C GLU A 420 24.86 30.94 -2.14
N LEU A 421 24.38 31.78 -3.07
CA LEU A 421 23.30 31.41 -3.98
C LEU A 421 23.70 30.27 -4.94
N ARG A 422 24.95 30.24 -5.41
CA ARG A 422 25.48 29.14 -6.22
C ARG A 422 25.53 27.83 -5.42
N GLU A 423 26.04 27.89 -4.19
CA GLU A 423 26.08 26.74 -3.27
C GLU A 423 24.67 26.20 -3.02
N LEU A 424 23.71 27.07 -2.71
CA LEU A 424 22.31 26.68 -2.48
C LEU A 424 21.67 26.05 -3.73
N CYS A 425 21.94 26.60 -4.91
CA CYS A 425 21.47 26.02 -6.17
C CYS A 425 22.06 24.63 -6.42
N ALA A 426 23.37 24.46 -6.17
CA ALA A 426 24.04 23.17 -6.31
C ALA A 426 23.50 22.12 -5.33
N GLN A 427 23.31 22.49 -4.06
CA GLN A 427 22.70 21.62 -3.05
C GLN A 427 21.25 21.22 -3.44
N THR A 428 20.48 22.16 -3.97
CA THR A 428 19.11 21.90 -4.45
C THR A 428 19.10 20.95 -5.64
N GLN A 429 20.01 21.12 -6.60
CA GLN A 429 20.13 20.23 -7.75
C GLN A 429 20.55 18.81 -7.34
N ALA A 430 21.50 18.69 -6.40
CA ALA A 430 21.92 17.40 -5.85
C ALA A 430 20.76 16.70 -5.11
N ALA A 431 20.00 17.43 -4.30
CA ALA A 431 18.82 16.89 -3.61
C ALA A 431 17.71 16.42 -4.56
N LEU A 432 17.62 17.03 -5.75
CA LEU A 432 16.68 16.64 -6.81
C LEU A 432 17.22 15.52 -7.72
N GLY A 433 18.39 14.94 -7.42
CA GLY A 433 19.02 13.88 -8.21
C GLY A 433 19.44 14.31 -9.62
N CYS A 434 19.60 15.62 -9.83
CA CYS A 434 20.09 16.17 -11.09
C CYS A 434 21.63 16.24 -11.02
N ASP A 435 22.30 15.10 -11.18
CA ASP A 435 23.77 14.99 -11.30
C ASP A 435 24.30 15.55 -12.65
N GLY A 436 23.59 16.54 -13.21
CA GLY A 436 23.87 17.12 -14.52
C GLY A 436 25.16 17.92 -14.46
N SER A 437 26.25 17.30 -14.93
CA SER A 437 27.46 17.93 -15.48
C SER A 437 27.69 19.34 -14.95
N ARG A 438 28.27 19.41 -13.74
CA ARG A 438 28.82 20.63 -13.15
C ARG A 438 29.52 21.39 -14.28
N PRO A 439 29.06 22.59 -14.67
CA PRO A 439 29.67 23.31 -15.78
C PRO A 439 31.16 23.40 -15.47
N GLU A 440 31.98 22.74 -16.29
CA GLU A 440 33.41 22.71 -16.06
C GLU A 440 33.86 24.17 -15.95
N GLN A 441 34.47 24.50 -14.82
CA GLN A 441 34.99 25.83 -14.54
C GLN A 441 36.10 26.13 -15.55
N GLY A 442 35.70 26.59 -16.73
CA GLY A 442 36.60 27.03 -17.78
C GLY A 442 37.27 28.34 -17.35
N GLY A 443 38.47 28.20 -16.79
CA GLY A 443 39.59 29.15 -16.76
C GLY A 443 39.31 30.63 -16.51
N ASP A 444 39.76 31.12 -15.34
CA ASP A 444 40.39 32.43 -15.07
C ASP A 444 39.80 33.73 -15.69
N SER A 445 38.53 33.77 -16.07
CA SER A 445 37.84 35.03 -16.37
C SER A 445 37.34 35.70 -15.09
N ALA A 446 38.27 36.10 -14.22
CA ALA A 446 38.02 36.79 -12.96
C ALA A 446 37.47 38.23 -13.11
N GLY A 447 36.80 38.54 -14.23
CA GLY A 447 36.40 39.92 -14.57
C GLY A 447 34.99 40.12 -15.09
N ASP A 448 34.24 39.06 -15.46
CA ASP A 448 32.91 39.21 -16.05
C ASP A 448 31.79 38.79 -15.07
N PHE A 449 31.49 39.69 -14.13
CA PHE A 449 30.39 39.54 -13.16
C PHE A 449 29.03 39.32 -13.84
N GLU A 450 28.83 39.86 -15.04
CA GLU A 450 27.58 39.72 -15.78
C GLU A 450 27.44 38.30 -16.37
N ALA A 451 28.53 37.68 -16.77
CA ALA A 451 28.56 36.25 -17.13
C ALA A 451 28.28 35.36 -15.91
N GLU A 452 28.80 35.71 -14.72
CA GLU A 452 28.50 34.97 -13.49
C GLU A 452 27.04 35.05 -13.08
N LEU A 453 26.43 36.25 -13.14
CA LEU A 453 25.01 36.42 -12.85
C LEU A 453 24.11 35.68 -13.86
N ARG A 454 24.46 35.68 -15.15
CA ARG A 454 23.76 34.89 -16.17
C ARG A 454 23.85 33.39 -15.87
N SER A 455 25.04 32.90 -15.54
CA SER A 455 25.27 31.51 -15.13
C SER A 455 24.46 31.12 -13.89
N LEU A 456 24.43 31.98 -12.87
CA LEU A 456 23.61 31.75 -11.66
C LEU A 456 22.12 31.72 -11.99
N HIS A 457 21.64 32.67 -12.80
CA HIS A 457 20.24 32.71 -13.21
C HIS A 457 19.82 31.46 -14.00
N ASP A 458 20.67 30.97 -14.89
CA ASP A 458 20.41 29.72 -15.63
C ASP A 458 20.43 28.50 -14.70
N ALA A 459 21.31 28.46 -13.71
CA ALA A 459 21.33 27.41 -12.68
C ALA A 459 20.07 27.41 -11.82
N VAL A 460 19.58 28.59 -11.41
CA VAL A 460 18.31 28.75 -10.68
C VAL A 460 17.13 28.27 -11.53
N ARG A 461 17.09 28.67 -12.81
CA ARG A 461 16.04 28.25 -13.74
C ARG A 461 16.05 26.73 -13.96
N ALA A 462 17.22 26.12 -14.08
CA ALA A 462 17.37 24.67 -14.19
C ALA A 462 16.91 23.95 -12.92
N ALA A 463 17.29 24.46 -11.74
CA ALA A 463 16.85 23.91 -10.45
C ALA A 463 15.32 23.99 -10.28
N HIS A 464 14.72 25.12 -10.67
CA HIS A 464 13.26 25.28 -10.63
C HIS A 464 12.54 24.31 -11.58
N ALA A 465 13.04 24.14 -12.80
CA ALA A 465 12.48 23.17 -13.74
C ALA A 465 12.60 21.72 -13.24
N ALA A 466 13.71 21.38 -12.58
CA ALA A 466 13.88 20.07 -11.93
C ALA A 466 12.88 19.87 -10.78
N ALA A 467 12.66 20.89 -9.95
CA ALA A 467 11.69 20.84 -8.85
C ALA A 467 10.25 20.61 -9.35
N GLU A 468 9.85 21.28 -10.44
CA GLU A 468 8.54 21.06 -11.07
C GLU A 468 8.37 19.62 -11.60
N ARG A 469 9.41 19.04 -12.20
CA ARG A 469 9.38 17.63 -12.64
C ARG A 469 9.16 16.69 -11.45
N VAL A 470 9.96 16.81 -10.40
CA VAL A 470 9.83 15.96 -9.19
C VAL A 470 8.47 16.16 -8.52
N SER A 471 7.94 17.38 -8.49
CA SER A 471 6.59 17.67 -8.00
C SER A 471 5.51 16.95 -8.82
N SER A 472 5.63 16.98 -10.15
CA SER A 472 4.70 16.28 -11.05
C SER A 472 4.76 14.75 -10.90
N GLU A 473 5.96 14.18 -10.76
CA GLU A 473 6.16 12.75 -10.52
C GLU A 473 5.58 12.32 -9.16
N ARG A 474 5.77 13.13 -8.12
CA ARG A 474 5.18 12.88 -6.80
C ARG A 474 3.65 12.90 -6.84
N LYS A 475 3.04 13.81 -7.60
CA LYS A 475 1.58 13.84 -7.81
C LYS A 475 1.09 12.58 -8.52
N HIS A 476 1.81 12.14 -9.56
CA HIS A 476 1.50 10.90 -10.29
C HIS A 476 1.62 9.65 -9.41
N LEU A 477 2.67 9.55 -8.60
CA LEU A 477 2.84 8.46 -7.64
C LEU A 477 1.74 8.47 -6.56
N ALA A 478 1.34 9.65 -6.06
CA ALA A 478 0.24 9.78 -5.12
C ALA A 478 -1.12 9.40 -5.72
N GLU A 479 -1.33 9.63 -7.02
CA GLU A 479 -2.50 9.13 -7.74
C GLU A 479 -2.48 7.62 -7.88
N LYS A 480 -1.35 7.02 -8.30
CA LYS A 480 -1.17 5.56 -8.36
C LYS A 480 -1.38 4.87 -7.01
N LEU A 481 -0.92 5.48 -5.91
CA LEU A 481 -1.15 4.95 -4.57
C LEU A 481 -2.64 4.96 -4.21
N ARG A 482 -3.37 6.03 -4.55
CA ARG A 482 -4.82 6.08 -4.36
C ARG A 482 -5.55 5.03 -5.20
N ASP A 483 -5.12 4.81 -6.44
CA ASP A 483 -5.69 3.76 -7.30
C ASP A 483 -5.40 2.35 -6.72
N ALA A 484 -4.19 2.13 -6.19
CA ALA A 484 -3.84 0.88 -5.53
C ALA A 484 -4.65 0.65 -4.24
N GLU A 485 -4.85 1.69 -3.42
CA GLU A 485 -5.71 1.64 -2.23
C GLU A 485 -7.18 1.36 -2.59
N GLN A 486 -7.68 1.93 -3.69
CA GLN A 486 -9.02 1.64 -4.21
C GLN A 486 -9.14 0.18 -4.67
N LEU A 487 -8.14 -0.35 -5.37
CA LEU A 487 -8.10 -1.76 -5.78
C LEU A 487 -8.04 -2.69 -4.56
N GLN A 488 -7.25 -2.35 -3.54
CA GLN A 488 -7.17 -3.10 -2.29
C GLN A 488 -8.51 -3.09 -1.54
N SER A 489 -9.14 -1.93 -1.44
CA SER A 489 -10.48 -1.78 -0.85
C SER A 489 -11.55 -2.56 -1.61
N ALA A 490 -11.39 -2.72 -2.94
CA ALA A 490 -12.29 -3.50 -3.79
C ALA A 490 -12.01 -5.01 -3.82
N LEU A 491 -10.91 -5.47 -3.22
CA LEU A 491 -10.52 -6.87 -3.09
C LEU A 491 -10.80 -7.44 -1.70
N LEU A 492 -10.88 -6.60 -0.66
CA LEU A 492 -11.38 -7.03 0.63
C LEU A 492 -12.90 -7.25 0.52
N PRO A 493 -13.40 -8.49 0.67
CA PRO A 493 -14.83 -8.72 0.71
C PRO A 493 -15.38 -7.98 1.93
N VAL A 494 -16.14 -6.92 1.67
CA VAL A 494 -16.96 -6.26 2.69
C VAL A 494 -17.82 -7.36 3.29
N SER A 495 -17.48 -7.75 4.51
CA SER A 495 -18.32 -8.62 5.32
C SER A 495 -19.55 -7.79 5.66
N GLU A 496 -20.55 -7.82 4.77
CA GLU A 496 -21.83 -7.17 5.04
C GLU A 496 -22.36 -7.74 6.36
N PRO A 497 -22.63 -6.89 7.37
CA PRO A 497 -23.36 -7.33 8.54
C PRO A 497 -24.76 -7.72 8.06
N MET A 498 -25.04 -9.01 8.12
CA MET A 498 -26.36 -9.60 7.91
C MET A 498 -27.44 -8.67 8.49
N PRO A 499 -28.45 -8.26 7.69
CA PRO A 499 -29.52 -7.42 8.19
C PRO A 499 -30.26 -8.17 9.29
N ALA A 500 -30.27 -7.60 10.50
CA ALA A 500 -31.10 -8.06 11.59
C ALA A 500 -32.57 -7.97 11.18
N SER A 501 -33.17 -9.12 10.86
CA SER A 501 -34.60 -9.23 10.59
C SER A 501 -35.42 -8.76 11.79
N PRO A 502 -36.52 -8.02 11.58
CA PRO A 502 -37.38 -7.57 12.66
C PRO A 502 -38.11 -8.76 13.28
N ILE A 503 -37.95 -8.90 14.60
CA ILE A 503 -38.60 -9.90 15.44
C ILE A 503 -40.10 -9.60 15.50
N THR A 504 -40.90 -10.28 14.67
CA THR A 504 -42.33 -10.49 14.94
C THR A 504 -42.50 -11.69 15.86
N LYS A 505 -42.91 -11.39 17.09
CA LYS A 505 -43.28 -12.34 18.14
C LYS A 505 -44.46 -13.20 17.70
N HIS A 506 -44.24 -14.45 17.31
CA HIS A 506 -45.20 -15.53 17.54
C HIS A 506 -44.45 -16.81 17.91
N GLY A 507 -44.80 -17.35 19.07
CA GLY A 507 -44.11 -18.48 19.68
C GLY A 507 -44.44 -19.77 18.96
N ILE A 508 -43.40 -20.48 18.54
CA ILE A 508 -43.42 -21.92 18.29
C ILE A 508 -42.09 -22.49 18.80
N SER A 509 -42.20 -23.66 19.38
CA SER A 509 -41.26 -24.42 20.20
C SER A 509 -39.80 -24.48 19.73
N LYS A 510 -38.92 -24.45 20.73
CA LYS A 510 -37.58 -25.06 20.72
C LYS A 510 -37.68 -26.50 20.21
N GLU A 511 -37.04 -26.78 19.08
CA GLU A 511 -36.47 -28.06 18.63
C GLU A 511 -36.60 -28.13 17.11
N LEU A 512 -35.62 -27.57 16.38
CA LEU A 512 -35.30 -27.90 14.98
C LEU A 512 -34.14 -27.01 14.50
N LEU A 513 -32.94 -27.38 14.95
CA LEU A 513 -31.67 -26.98 14.35
C LEU A 513 -30.84 -28.26 14.21
N ARG A 514 -31.32 -29.15 13.34
CA ARG A 514 -30.56 -30.30 12.84
C ARG A 514 -30.99 -30.53 11.39
N THR A 515 -30.34 -29.81 10.48
CA THR A 515 -30.43 -30.08 9.06
C THR A 515 -29.06 -30.46 8.52
N ARG A 516 -29.01 -31.71 8.06
CA ARG A 516 -28.38 -32.18 6.82
C ARG A 516 -26.88 -32.44 6.85
N GLY A 517 -26.57 -33.73 6.99
CA GLY A 517 -25.24 -34.31 6.86
C GLY A 517 -24.63 -34.14 5.48
N MET A 518 -23.50 -33.45 5.46
CA MET A 518 -22.40 -33.71 4.54
C MET A 518 -21.50 -34.78 5.17
N PRO A 519 -20.83 -35.63 4.37
CA PRO A 519 -19.94 -36.67 4.89
C PRO A 519 -18.82 -36.06 5.75
N PRO A 520 -18.39 -36.73 6.85
CA PRO A 520 -17.52 -36.17 7.90
C PRO A 520 -16.04 -36.02 7.50
N ALA A 521 -15.73 -35.72 6.24
CA ALA A 521 -14.36 -35.57 5.75
C ALA A 521 -13.70 -34.22 6.10
N ASN A 522 -14.40 -33.30 6.78
CA ASN A 522 -13.93 -31.92 6.98
C ASN A 522 -13.96 -31.44 8.45
N GLU A 523 -14.32 -32.30 9.40
CA GLU A 523 -14.25 -31.94 10.83
C GLU A 523 -12.81 -31.75 11.29
N ASP A 524 -11.88 -32.58 10.81
CA ASP A 524 -10.46 -32.45 11.17
C ASP A 524 -9.84 -31.19 10.58
N ALA A 525 -10.20 -30.82 9.35
CA ALA A 525 -9.77 -29.54 8.76
C ALA A 525 -10.36 -28.34 9.53
N SER A 526 -11.61 -28.42 10.00
CA SER A 526 -12.19 -27.38 10.86
C SER A 526 -11.50 -27.28 12.22
N ARG A 527 -11.07 -28.40 12.81
CA ARG A 527 -10.29 -28.43 14.06
C ARG A 527 -8.89 -27.85 13.84
N HIS A 528 -8.22 -28.20 12.75
CA HIS A 528 -6.92 -27.63 12.39
C HIS A 528 -7.01 -26.13 12.10
N ALA A 529 -8.05 -25.68 11.39
CA ALA A 529 -8.29 -24.26 11.15
C ALA A 529 -8.56 -23.50 12.47
N ALA A 530 -9.37 -24.07 13.36
CA ALA A 530 -9.64 -23.47 14.67
C ALA A 530 -8.37 -23.40 15.54
N GLN A 531 -7.51 -24.42 15.48
CA GLN A 531 -6.24 -24.44 16.20
C GLN A 531 -5.24 -23.43 15.63
N ALA A 532 -5.14 -23.31 14.30
CA ALA A 532 -4.31 -22.30 13.65
C ALA A 532 -4.76 -20.87 14.01
N ILE A 533 -6.07 -20.59 14.04
CA ILE A 533 -6.60 -19.29 14.46
C ILE A 533 -6.25 -19.00 15.93
N LYS A 534 -6.30 -20.01 16.80
CA LYS A 534 -5.91 -19.87 18.21
C LYS A 534 -4.42 -19.55 18.37
N GLU A 535 -3.55 -20.17 17.59
CA GLU A 535 -2.10 -19.90 17.61
C GLU A 535 -1.78 -18.50 17.07
N ILE A 536 -2.41 -18.08 15.96
CA ILE A 536 -2.27 -16.72 15.42
C ILE A 536 -2.68 -15.69 16.47
N ARG A 537 -3.79 -15.92 17.18
CA ARG A 537 -4.25 -15.04 18.26
C ARG A 537 -3.25 -14.95 19.40
N LEU A 538 -2.73 -16.09 19.88
CA LEU A 538 -1.72 -16.11 20.95
C LEU A 538 -0.44 -15.38 20.54
N HIS A 539 0.00 -15.56 19.28
CA HIS A 539 1.17 -14.87 18.74
C HIS A 539 0.93 -13.35 18.67
N ALA A 540 -0.24 -12.91 18.21
CA ALA A 540 -0.61 -11.50 18.17
C ALA A 540 -0.67 -10.89 19.58
N GLU A 541 -1.24 -11.59 20.55
CA GLU A 541 -1.27 -11.16 21.96
C GLU A 541 0.15 -11.02 22.55
N HIS A 542 1.07 -11.94 22.21
CA HIS A 542 2.47 -11.86 22.60
C HIS A 542 3.18 -10.64 22.00
N GLN A 543 2.97 -10.36 20.70
CA GLN A 543 3.54 -9.18 20.04
C GLN A 543 3.00 -7.87 20.64
N LEU A 544 1.70 -7.79 20.91
CA LEU A 544 1.10 -6.62 21.57
C LEU A 544 1.62 -6.43 22.99
N ALA A 545 1.89 -7.51 23.73
CA ALA A 545 2.52 -7.46 25.04
C ALA A 545 3.96 -6.92 24.96
N MET A 546 4.75 -7.35 23.96
CA MET A 546 6.10 -6.84 23.72
C MET A 546 6.10 -5.35 23.36
N ILE A 547 5.19 -4.90 22.48
CA ILE A 547 5.03 -3.49 22.11
C ILE A 547 4.65 -2.66 23.34
N SER A 548 3.67 -3.13 24.12
CA SER A 548 3.24 -2.46 25.35
C SER A 548 4.34 -2.40 26.41
N LYS A 549 5.24 -3.38 26.44
CA LYS A 549 6.43 -3.37 27.31
C LYS A 549 7.44 -2.33 26.85
N ARG A 550 7.73 -2.27 25.54
CA ARG A 550 8.63 -1.27 24.95
C ARG A 550 8.14 0.15 25.17
N MET A 551 6.84 0.41 24.96
CA MET A 551 6.25 1.72 25.24
C MET A 551 6.41 2.13 26.71
N ARG A 552 6.22 1.21 27.65
CA ARG A 552 6.41 1.50 29.09
C ARG A 552 7.87 1.77 29.45
N THR A 553 8.82 1.03 28.88
CA THR A 553 10.25 1.28 29.11
C THR A 553 10.73 2.58 28.47
N SER A 554 10.21 2.94 27.30
CA SER A 554 10.52 4.23 26.64
C SER A 554 9.98 5.42 27.42
N HIS A 555 8.85 5.28 28.12
CA HIS A 555 8.29 6.33 28.97
C HIS A 555 8.93 6.41 30.37
N GLN A 556 9.64 5.38 30.84
CA GLN A 556 10.36 5.43 32.12
C GLN A 556 11.82 5.90 31.99
N ALA A 557 12.35 6.01 30.76
CA ALA A 557 13.72 6.46 30.51
C ALA A 557 13.90 8.00 30.51
N ALA A 558 12.84 8.78 30.76
CA ALA A 558 12.93 10.22 31.02
C ALA A 558 11.66 10.68 31.77
N PRO A 559 11.70 11.58 32.78
CA PRO A 559 12.79 12.48 33.18
C PRO A 559 13.15 12.40 34.69
N GLY A 560 14.40 12.71 35.03
CA GLY A 560 14.74 13.09 36.41
C GLY A 560 16.11 12.65 36.85
N GLU A 561 17.14 13.41 36.45
CA GLU A 561 18.28 13.78 37.29
C GLU A 561 19.19 14.71 36.47
N MET A 562 18.76 15.96 36.29
CA MET A 562 19.72 17.05 36.16
C MET A 562 20.16 17.42 37.58
N GLY A 563 21.05 16.60 38.13
CA GLY A 563 21.85 16.95 39.29
C GLY A 563 23.12 17.64 38.80
N GLU A 564 23.24 18.93 39.10
CA GLU A 564 24.47 19.70 38.98
C GLU A 564 25.64 18.97 39.66
N ALA A 565 26.65 18.59 38.86
CA ALA A 565 27.98 18.28 39.39
C ALA A 565 29.06 18.59 38.34
N SER A 566 29.61 19.78 38.50
CA SER A 566 31.06 20.05 38.55
C SER A 566 31.98 19.26 37.60
N LEU A 567 32.44 19.97 36.57
CA LEU A 567 33.85 20.35 36.38
C LEU A 567 34.96 19.32 36.67
N VAL A 568 35.82 19.19 35.64
CA VAL A 568 37.23 18.74 35.60
C VAL A 568 37.48 17.26 35.28
N GLY A 569 37.98 17.05 34.06
CA GLY A 569 39.02 16.05 33.81
C GLY A 569 38.67 15.01 32.74
N SER A 570 39.31 15.14 31.57
CA SER A 570 40.09 14.08 30.92
C SER A 570 40.01 14.18 29.39
N LEU A 571 40.80 15.10 28.84
CA LEU A 571 41.35 14.98 27.50
C LEU A 571 42.46 13.92 27.55
N ARG A 572 42.29 12.77 26.88
CA ARG A 572 43.38 12.03 26.21
C ARG A 572 42.89 10.79 25.46
N CYS A 573 43.47 10.63 24.27
CA CYS A 573 43.61 9.41 23.46
C CYS A 573 42.42 8.97 22.61
N ALA A 574 42.45 9.30 21.31
CA ALA A 574 42.77 8.33 20.25
C ALA A 574 42.55 8.96 18.87
N ASN A 575 43.62 9.46 18.25
CA ASN A 575 43.63 9.71 16.80
C ASN A 575 45.02 9.42 16.26
N SER A 576 45.23 8.21 15.76
CA SER A 576 46.49 7.79 15.13
C SER A 576 46.24 6.70 14.10
N HIS A 577 45.76 7.08 12.92
CA HIS A 577 45.99 6.33 11.69
C HIS A 577 46.22 7.29 10.52
N LEU A 578 47.46 7.75 10.39
CA LEU A 578 48.01 8.25 9.14
C LEU A 578 49.27 7.44 8.82
N ARG A 579 49.25 6.78 7.67
CA ARG A 579 50.38 6.08 7.04
C ARG A 579 51.39 7.12 6.53
N PRO A 580 52.72 6.88 6.62
CA PRO A 580 53.69 7.70 5.90
C PRO A 580 53.98 7.14 4.51
N LEU A 581 54.00 8.04 3.52
CA LEU A 581 54.61 7.82 2.21
C LEU A 581 56.14 7.91 2.35
N ARG A 582 56.83 7.03 1.60
CA ARG A 582 58.29 7.00 1.44
C ARG A 582 58.79 8.22 0.66
N CYS A 583 59.89 8.81 1.15
CA CYS A 583 61.09 9.12 0.38
C CYS A 583 62.29 8.61 1.19
#